data_AF-A0A9D6YHL3-F1
#
_entry.id   AF-A0A9D6YHL3-F1
#
_cell.length_a   1.000
_cell.length_b   1.000
_cell.length_c   1.000
_cell.angle_alpha   90.00
_cell.angle_beta   90.00
_cell.angle_gamma   90.00
#
_symmetry.space_group_name_H-M   'P 1'
#
loop_
_entity.id
_entity.type
_entity.pdbx_description
1 polymer ?
#
loop_
_entity_poly.entity_id
_entity_poly.type
_entity_poly.pdbx_seq_one_letter_code
_entity_poly.pdbx_strand_id
1 'polypeptide(L)'
;MQRLIYSITRLFRTPGGLRLLICLLLAAAALTPYVQVRDHAFITLDDDLYITANPMVLAGLTWQGVKGAFTALHACNWHPLTWLSHMLDCQLYGLWSGGHHLTNVAFHLANTILLFLFWARVTGALWPSALVAALFALHPLHV
;
A
#
# COMPACT_ATOMS: atom_id res chain seq x y z
N MET A 1 16.45 40.11 9.26
CA MET A 1 16.31 38.95 8.35
C MET A 1 16.20 37.60 9.07
N GLN A 2 17.09 37.26 10.02
CA GLN A 2 17.03 35.98 10.75
C GLN A 2 15.75 35.76 11.59
N ARG A 3 15.17 36.81 12.19
CA ARG A 3 13.91 36.71 12.95
C ARG A 3 12.66 36.42 12.09
N LEU A 4 12.69 36.79 10.81
CA LEU A 4 11.58 36.52 9.88
C LEU A 4 11.57 35.05 9.45
N ILE A 5 12.76 34.50 9.17
CA ILE A 5 12.96 33.08 8.83
C ILE A 5 12.60 32.17 10.01
N TYR A 6 12.92 32.58 11.23
CA TYR A 6 12.57 31.86 12.47
C TYR A 6 11.05 31.88 12.78
N SER A 7 10.35 32.94 12.37
CA SER A 7 8.89 33.06 12.51
C SER A 7 8.14 32.15 11.53
N ILE A 8 8.63 32.09 10.28
CA ILE A 8 8.07 31.22 9.23
C ILE A 8 8.23 29.74 9.61
N THR A 9 9.37 29.32 10.15
CA THR A 9 9.58 27.92 10.59
C THR A 9 8.78 27.52 11.83
N ARG A 10 8.42 28.46 12.72
CA ARG A 10 7.53 28.19 13.87
C ARG A 10 6.06 27.96 13.46
N LEU A 11 5.61 28.58 12.37
CA LEU A 11 4.24 28.42 11.85
C LEU A 11 3.95 27.01 11.29
N PHE A 12 4.98 26.18 11.11
CA PHE A 12 4.88 24.83 10.55
C PHE A 12 5.11 23.69 11.56
N ARG A 13 5.23 24.01 12.86
CA ARG A 13 5.37 23.00 13.91
C ARG A 13 3.98 22.50 14.34
N THR A 14 3.37 21.68 13.51
CA THR A 14 2.08 21.07 13.83
C THR A 14 2.21 20.12 15.03
N PRO A 15 1.29 20.19 16.02
CA PRO A 15 1.34 19.31 17.18
C PRO A 15 1.32 17.85 16.76
N GLY A 16 2.11 17.00 17.43
CA GLY A 16 2.15 15.56 17.14
C GLY A 16 0.75 14.91 17.22
N GLY A 17 -0.08 15.35 18.16
CA GLY A 17 -1.46 14.86 18.30
C GLY A 17 -2.34 15.13 17.08
N LEU A 18 -2.20 16.28 16.42
CA LEU A 18 -2.96 16.59 15.20
C LEU A 18 -2.54 15.70 14.04
N ARG A 19 -1.23 15.41 13.90
CA ARG A 19 -0.74 14.49 12.86
C ARG A 19 -1.25 13.08 13.07
N LEU A 20 -1.26 12.62 14.32
CA LEU A 20 -1.82 11.32 14.68
C LEU A 20 -3.31 11.25 14.33
N LEU A 21 -4.09 12.28 14.68
CA LEU A 21 -5.50 12.36 14.32
C LEU A 21 -5.71 12.28 12.80
N ILE A 22 -4.92 13.02 12.02
CA ILE A 22 -5.00 12.96 10.56
C ILE A 22 -4.66 11.56 10.04
N CYS A 23 -3.62 10.90 10.56
CA CYS A 23 -3.30 9.51 10.19
C CYS A 23 -4.46 8.56 10.48
N LEU A 24 -5.13 8.70 11.64
CA LEU A 24 -6.28 7.88 12.01
C LEU A 24 -7.48 8.12 11.08
N LEU A 25 -7.74 9.38 10.72
CA LEU A 25 -8.81 9.74 9.78
C LEU A 25 -8.52 9.21 8.37
N LEU A 26 -7.27 9.32 7.90
CA LEU A 26 -6.84 8.74 6.62
C LEU A 26 -6.95 7.22 6.64
N ALA A 27 -6.61 6.57 7.75
CA ALA A 27 -6.77 5.14 7.91
C ALA A 27 -8.24 4.71 7.82
N ALA A 28 -9.13 5.43 8.50
CA ALA A 28 -10.57 5.19 8.39
C ALA A 28 -11.07 5.40 6.96
N ALA A 29 -10.61 6.46 6.28
CA ALA A 29 -10.97 6.75 4.89
C ALA A 29 -10.51 5.66 3.92
N ALA A 30 -9.31 5.10 4.11
CA ALA A 30 -8.83 3.96 3.33
C ALA A 30 -9.63 2.67 3.66
N LEU A 31 -9.87 2.36 4.93
CA LEU A 31 -10.49 1.08 5.30
C LEU A 31 -11.99 1.01 4.95
N THR A 32 -12.72 2.13 5.03
CA THR A 32 -14.19 2.13 4.85
C THR A 32 -14.65 1.56 3.50
N PRO A 33 -14.15 2.02 2.33
CA PRO A 33 -14.56 1.46 1.04
C PRO A 33 -13.99 0.06 0.79
N TYR A 34 -12.83 -0.26 1.38
CA TYR A 34 -12.09 -1.48 1.04
C TYR A 34 -12.31 -2.64 2.01
N VAL A 35 -13.04 -2.48 3.13
CA VAL A 35 -13.30 -3.62 4.04
C VAL A 35 -14.03 -4.78 3.36
N GLN A 36 -14.84 -4.48 2.34
CA GLN A 36 -15.63 -5.46 1.59
C GLN A 36 -14.79 -6.38 0.68
N VAL A 37 -13.56 -6.00 0.33
CA VAL A 37 -12.72 -6.79 -0.60
C VAL A 37 -12.34 -8.16 -0.05
N ARG A 38 -12.41 -8.34 1.28
CA ARG A 38 -12.21 -9.64 1.93
C ARG A 38 -13.17 -10.73 1.45
N ASP A 39 -14.32 -10.32 0.93
CA ASP A 39 -15.41 -11.19 0.48
C ASP A 39 -15.43 -11.30 -1.06
N HIS A 40 -14.50 -10.63 -1.77
CA HIS A 40 -14.38 -10.70 -3.22
C HIS A 40 -13.56 -11.93 -3.65
N ALA A 41 -13.94 -12.50 -4.80
CA ALA A 41 -13.24 -13.61 -5.43
C ALA A 41 -12.17 -13.11 -6.41
N PHE A 42 -11.20 -13.98 -6.72
CA PHE A 42 -10.32 -13.78 -7.89
C PHE A 42 -11.16 -13.68 -9.17
N ILE A 43 -10.67 -12.90 -10.13
CA ILE A 43 -11.27 -12.70 -11.44
C ILE A 43 -10.32 -13.11 -12.57
N THR A 44 -10.88 -13.62 -13.66
CA THR A 44 -10.12 -14.11 -14.83
C THR A 44 -9.68 -12.96 -15.74
N LEU A 45 -9.02 -11.95 -15.18
CA LEU A 45 -8.33 -10.90 -15.95
C LEU A 45 -6.84 -11.21 -15.99
N ASP A 46 -6.21 -11.28 -14.82
CA ASP A 46 -4.79 -11.54 -14.63
C ASP A 46 -4.49 -12.45 -13.43
N ASP A 47 -5.41 -12.64 -12.49
CA ASP A 47 -5.22 -13.49 -11.30
C ASP A 47 -4.76 -14.91 -11.64
N ASP A 48 -5.19 -15.47 -12.78
CA ASP A 48 -4.75 -16.80 -13.21
C ASP A 48 -3.25 -16.82 -13.54
N LEU A 49 -2.73 -15.78 -14.19
CA LEU A 49 -1.32 -15.66 -14.54
C LEU A 49 -0.46 -15.38 -13.29
N TYR A 50 -0.99 -14.59 -12.36
CA TYR A 50 -0.22 -14.14 -11.21
C TYR A 50 -0.30 -15.09 -10.01
N ILE A 51 -1.40 -15.82 -9.86
CA ILE A 51 -1.71 -16.57 -8.65
C ILE A 51 -2.21 -17.98 -8.99
N THR A 52 -3.44 -18.12 -9.51
CA THR A 52 -4.18 -19.40 -9.46
C THR A 52 -3.61 -20.48 -10.39
N ALA A 53 -2.92 -20.09 -11.48
CA ALA A 53 -2.26 -20.98 -12.42
C ALA A 53 -0.73 -20.79 -12.43
N ASN A 54 -0.14 -20.23 -11.37
CA ASN A 54 1.30 -19.99 -11.26
C ASN A 54 1.96 -20.94 -10.24
N PRO A 55 2.59 -22.05 -10.67
CA PRO A 55 3.16 -23.04 -9.75
C PRO A 55 4.27 -22.50 -8.85
N MET A 56 4.99 -21.48 -9.31
CA MET A 56 6.07 -20.86 -8.55
C MET A 56 5.51 -20.10 -7.34
N VAL A 57 4.38 -19.41 -7.52
CA VAL A 57 3.68 -18.65 -6.49
C VAL A 57 2.92 -19.57 -5.54
N LEU A 58 2.20 -20.56 -6.08
CA LEU A 58 1.43 -21.54 -5.30
C LEU A 58 2.30 -22.38 -4.36
N ALA A 59 3.58 -22.58 -4.68
CA ALA A 59 4.53 -23.28 -3.83
C ALA A 59 4.93 -22.50 -2.55
N GLY A 60 4.52 -21.22 -2.44
CA GLY A 60 4.90 -20.35 -1.34
C GLY A 60 6.36 -19.89 -1.39
N LEU A 61 6.87 -19.33 -0.30
CA LEU A 61 8.26 -18.87 -0.24
C LEU A 61 9.22 -20.06 -0.14
N THR A 62 9.72 -20.49 -1.30
CA THR A 62 10.79 -21.47 -1.42
C THR A 62 12.06 -20.81 -1.96
N TRP A 63 13.23 -21.40 -1.69
CA TRP A 63 14.48 -20.86 -2.25
C TRP A 63 14.49 -20.85 -3.78
N GLN A 64 13.87 -21.86 -4.41
CA GLN A 64 13.68 -21.90 -5.85
C GLN A 64 12.75 -20.78 -6.34
N GLY A 65 11.63 -20.55 -5.63
CA GLY A 65 10.70 -19.45 -5.90
C GLY A 65 11.36 -18.08 -5.76
N VAL A 66 12.14 -17.84 -4.70
CA VAL A 66 12.88 -16.59 -4.50
C VAL A 66 13.85 -16.35 -5.65
N LYS A 67 14.65 -17.35 -6.03
CA LYS A 67 15.53 -17.22 -7.21
C LYS A 67 14.73 -16.93 -8.48
N GLY A 68 13.63 -17.65 -8.69
CA GLY A 68 12.73 -17.46 -9.82
C GLY A 68 12.13 -16.05 -9.88
N ALA A 69 11.74 -15.47 -8.75
CA ALA A 69 11.19 -14.12 -8.68
C ALA A 69 12.14 -13.06 -9.26
N PHE A 70 13.46 -13.22 -9.08
CA PHE A 70 14.47 -12.27 -9.57
C PHE A 70 14.95 -12.54 -10.99
N THR A 71 14.66 -13.71 -11.57
CA THR A 71 15.17 -14.10 -12.90
C THR A 71 14.09 -14.35 -13.94
N ALA A 72 12.86 -14.63 -13.54
CA ALA A 72 11.76 -14.93 -14.44
C ALA A 72 11.16 -13.65 -15.06
N LEU A 73 10.87 -13.73 -16.35
CA LEU A 73 9.91 -12.87 -17.04
C LEU A 73 8.61 -13.66 -17.16
N HIS A 74 7.67 -13.45 -16.26
CA HIS A 74 6.37 -14.11 -16.27
C HIS A 74 5.27 -13.06 -16.46
N ALA A 75 4.20 -13.39 -17.18
CA ALA A 75 3.18 -12.43 -17.61
C ALA A 75 3.76 -11.17 -18.30
N CYS A 76 4.85 -11.33 -19.08
CA CYS A 76 5.57 -10.26 -19.78
C CYS A 76 6.17 -9.15 -18.87
N ASN A 77 6.31 -9.39 -17.56
CA ASN A 77 6.79 -8.39 -16.62
C ASN A 77 7.92 -8.92 -15.72
N TRP A 78 8.74 -8.00 -15.20
CA TRP A 78 9.75 -8.26 -14.17
C TRP A 78 9.43 -7.48 -12.89
N HIS A 79 8.91 -8.18 -11.86
CA HIS A 79 8.53 -7.59 -10.58
C HIS A 79 8.79 -8.57 -9.42
N PRO A 80 10.06 -8.73 -9.00
CA PRO A 80 10.46 -9.70 -7.98
C PRO A 80 9.72 -9.54 -6.66
N LEU A 81 9.50 -8.30 -6.20
CA LEU A 81 8.81 -8.05 -4.93
C LEU A 81 7.34 -8.48 -4.98
N THR A 82 6.67 -8.29 -6.12
CA THR A 82 5.29 -8.75 -6.32
C THR A 82 5.21 -10.28 -6.27
N TRP A 83 6.18 -10.98 -6.88
CA TRP A 83 6.23 -12.44 -6.80
C TRP A 83 6.42 -12.95 -5.37
N LEU A 84 7.34 -12.32 -4.63
CA LEU A 84 7.56 -12.66 -3.21
C LEU A 84 6.31 -12.37 -2.36
N SER A 85 5.59 -11.29 -2.64
CA SER A 85 4.33 -10.97 -1.96
C SER A 85 3.29 -12.05 -2.20
N HIS A 86 3.00 -12.40 -3.47
CA HIS A 86 2.01 -13.44 -3.76
C HIS A 86 2.42 -14.81 -3.23
N MET A 87 3.70 -15.17 -3.25
CA MET A 87 4.20 -16.39 -2.59
C MET A 87 3.90 -16.39 -1.11
N LEU A 88 4.15 -15.27 -0.42
CA LEU A 88 3.85 -15.13 0.99
C LEU A 88 2.34 -15.21 1.25
N ASP A 89 1.53 -14.55 0.43
CA ASP A 89 0.07 -14.59 0.54
C ASP A 89 -0.47 -16.00 0.30
N CYS A 90 0.04 -16.73 -0.70
CA CYS A 90 -0.29 -18.15 -0.91
C CYS A 90 0.13 -19.02 0.28
N GLN A 91 1.27 -18.73 0.91
CA GLN A 91 1.73 -19.48 2.08
C GLN A 91 0.87 -19.22 3.33
N LEU A 92 0.35 -18.01 3.50
CA LEU A 92 -0.45 -17.63 4.67
C LEU A 92 -1.95 -17.93 4.48
N TYR A 93 -2.47 -17.73 3.28
CA TYR A 93 -3.91 -17.74 2.99
C TYR A 93 -4.32 -18.83 1.99
N GLY A 94 -3.37 -19.53 1.36
CA GLY A 94 -3.67 -20.41 0.24
C GLY A 94 -4.32 -19.64 -0.91
N LEU A 95 -5.42 -20.19 -1.44
CA LEU A 95 -6.23 -19.57 -2.49
C LEU A 95 -7.44 -18.79 -1.95
N TRP A 96 -7.45 -18.44 -0.68
CA TRP A 96 -8.47 -17.53 -0.16
C TRP A 96 -8.18 -16.09 -0.63
N SER A 97 -8.82 -15.67 -1.73
CA SER A 97 -8.67 -14.35 -2.36
C SER A 97 -8.81 -13.18 -1.38
N GLY A 98 -9.72 -13.30 -0.41
CA GLY A 98 -9.91 -12.30 0.64
C GLY A 98 -8.62 -11.95 1.38
N GLY A 99 -7.77 -12.94 1.68
CA GLY A 99 -6.49 -12.72 2.35
C GLY A 99 -5.51 -11.93 1.47
N HIS A 100 -5.44 -12.26 0.18
CA HIS A 100 -4.62 -11.55 -0.80
C HIS A 100 -5.07 -10.09 -0.96
N HIS A 101 -6.38 -9.85 -1.07
CA HIS A 101 -6.92 -8.50 -1.14
C HIS A 101 -6.67 -7.71 0.16
N LEU A 102 -6.74 -8.34 1.33
CA LEU A 102 -6.40 -7.70 2.60
C LEU A 102 -4.92 -7.30 2.69
N THR A 103 -4.00 -8.08 2.09
CA THR A 103 -2.59 -7.67 1.95
C THR A 103 -2.47 -6.38 1.11
N ASN A 104 -3.18 -6.28 -0.02
CA ASN A 104 -3.22 -5.05 -0.83
C ASN A 104 -3.79 -3.86 -0.05
N VAL A 105 -4.87 -4.05 0.71
CA VAL A 105 -5.44 -3.00 1.58
C VAL A 105 -4.44 -2.54 2.64
N ALA A 106 -3.68 -3.47 3.23
CA ALA A 106 -2.63 -3.12 4.20
C ALA A 106 -1.52 -2.28 3.57
N PHE A 107 -1.07 -2.63 2.35
CA PHE A 107 -0.10 -1.82 1.62
C PHE A 107 -0.66 -0.45 1.22
N HIS A 108 -1.91 -0.36 0.78
CA HIS A 108 -2.56 0.92 0.45
C HIS A 108 -2.68 1.83 1.67
N LEU A 109 -3.06 1.27 2.82
CA LEU A 109 -3.12 1.98 4.10
C LEU A 109 -1.73 2.51 4.50
N ALA A 110 -0.70 1.67 4.43
CA ALA A 110 0.66 2.05 4.73
C ALA A 110 1.14 3.18 3.80
N ASN A 111 0.92 3.04 2.49
CA ASN A 111 1.29 4.04 1.50
C ASN A 111 0.54 5.37 1.68
N THR A 112 -0.75 5.32 2.03
CA THR A 112 -1.54 6.52 2.34
C THR A 112 -0.92 7.30 3.51
N ILE A 113 -0.58 6.61 4.60
CA ILE A 113 0.03 7.23 5.79
C ILE A 113 1.42 7.77 5.45
N LEU A 114 2.24 6.97 4.75
CA LEU A 114 3.58 7.37 4.34
C LEU A 114 3.54 8.59 3.42
N LEU A 115 2.60 8.65 2.48
CA LEU A 115 2.42 9.78 1.56
C LEU A 115 2.11 11.06 2.35
N PHE A 116 1.18 11.00 3.31
CA PHE A 116 0.88 12.13 4.18
C PHE A 116 2.12 12.57 4.97
N LEU A 117 2.78 11.64 5.67
CA LEU A 117 3.92 11.95 6.53
C LEU A 117 5.10 12.51 5.74
N PHE A 118 5.36 11.96 4.55
CA PHE A 118 6.40 12.41 3.64
C PHE A 118 6.14 13.85 3.19
N TRP A 119 4.98 14.12 2.61
CA TRP A 119 4.66 15.46 2.10
C TRP A 119 4.56 16.50 3.21
N ALA A 120 3.96 16.14 4.36
CA ALA A 120 3.88 17.03 5.51
C ALA A 120 5.28 17.38 6.06
N ARG A 121 6.24 16.45 5.97
CA ARG A 121 7.62 16.68 6.39
C ARG A 121 8.40 17.52 5.38
N VAL A 122 8.28 17.22 4.09
CA VAL A 122 9.08 17.87 3.04
C VAL A 122 8.58 19.29 2.74
N THR A 123 7.26 19.50 2.73
CA THR A 123 6.67 20.80 2.37
C THR A 123 6.39 21.70 3.56
N GLY A 124 6.23 21.12 4.76
CA GLY A 124 5.68 21.81 5.93
C GLY A 124 4.18 22.15 5.80
N ALA A 125 3.53 21.86 4.66
CA ALA A 125 2.15 22.21 4.38
C ALA A 125 1.21 21.06 4.78
N LEU A 126 0.74 21.09 6.03
CA LEU A 126 -0.06 20.01 6.63
C LEU A 126 -1.34 19.70 5.83
N TRP A 127 -2.19 20.70 5.60
CA TRP A 127 -3.51 20.50 4.98
C TRP A 127 -3.43 20.10 3.51
N PRO A 128 -2.59 20.72 2.66
CA PRO A 128 -2.38 20.20 1.31
C PRO A 128 -1.87 18.75 1.30
N SER A 129 -0.95 18.40 2.20
CA SER A 129 -0.46 17.02 2.32
C SER A 129 -1.56 16.04 2.72
N ALA A 130 -2.44 16.44 3.65
CA ALA A 130 -3.59 15.64 4.07
C ALA A 130 -4.60 15.46 2.94
N LEU A 131 -4.87 16.52 2.16
CA LEU A 131 -5.77 16.45 1.00
C LEU A 131 -5.24 15.49 -0.06
N VAL A 132 -3.96 15.58 -0.42
CA VAL A 132 -3.32 14.66 -1.38
C VAL A 132 -3.42 13.21 -0.90
N ALA A 133 -3.14 12.96 0.38
CA ALA A 133 -3.26 11.63 0.95
C ALA A 133 -4.71 11.12 1.01
N ALA A 134 -5.68 12.00 1.29
CA ALA A 134 -7.10 11.63 1.30
C ALA A 134 -7.61 11.28 -0.10
N LEU A 135 -7.21 12.06 -1.12
CA LEU A 135 -7.52 11.74 -2.51
C LEU A 135 -6.92 10.40 -2.90
N PHE A 136 -5.66 10.14 -2.55
CA PHE A 136 -5.01 8.84 -2.78
C PHE A 136 -5.76 7.70 -2.06
N ALA A 137 -6.12 7.89 -0.79
CA ALA A 137 -6.83 6.89 0.02
C ALA A 137 -8.15 6.46 -0.60
N LEU A 138 -8.93 7.42 -1.12
CA LEU A 138 -10.28 7.21 -1.66
C LEU A 138 -10.29 6.89 -3.16
N HIS A 139 -9.15 6.96 -3.84
CA HIS A 139 -9.11 6.77 -5.29
C HIS A 139 -9.30 5.28 -5.65
N PRO A 140 -10.32 4.93 -6.45
CA PRO A 140 -10.77 3.54 -6.65
C PRO A 140 -9.78 2.64 -7.41
N LEU A 141 -8.76 3.22 -8.05
CA LEU A 141 -7.70 2.46 -8.74
C LEU A 141 -6.57 1.95 -7.82
N HIS A 142 -6.62 2.20 -6.50
CA HIS A 142 -5.48 1.96 -5.61
C HIS A 142 -5.62 0.75 -4.67
N VAL A 143 -6.63 -0.11 -4.84
CA VAL A 143 -6.80 -1.39 -4.14
C VAL A 143 -7.38 -2.44 -5.07
#